data_AF-X1TM49-F1
#
_entry.id   AF-X1TM49-F1
#
_cell.length_a   1.000
_cell.length_b   1.000
_cell.length_c   1.000
_cell.angle_alpha   90.00
_cell.angle_beta   90.00
_cell.angle_gamma   90.00
#
_symmetry.space_group_name_H-M   'P 1'
#
loop_
_entity.id
_entity.type
_entity.pdbx_description
1 polymer ?
#
loop_
_entity_poly.entity_id
_entity_poly.type
_entity_poly.pdbx_seq_one_letter_code
_entity_poly.pdbx_strand_id
1 'polypeptide(L)'
;MFIIFIFSTIFLIWGIIEQINHQKRVNSIPIRIHVNGTRGKSTTTRLIAAGLREAGFKVLAKTTGTLPRIIFEDGMETPLKRRGNPNIIEQLKIFKEAVKERSIF
;
A
#
# COMPACT_ATOMS: atom_id res chain seq x y z
N MET A 1 -1.80 -23.53 31.59
CA MET A 1 -3.05 -23.10 30.91
C MET A 1 -3.31 -21.60 31.03
N PHE A 2 -3.39 -21.01 32.23
CA PHE A 2 -3.67 -19.57 32.41
C PHE A 2 -2.71 -18.63 31.66
N ILE A 3 -1.40 -18.90 31.68
CA ILE A 3 -0.39 -18.08 30.98
C ILE A 3 -0.64 -18.04 29.47
N ILE A 4 -0.88 -19.21 28.86
CA ILE A 4 -1.17 -19.31 27.42
C ILE A 4 -2.46 -18.56 27.08
N PHE A 5 -3.48 -18.67 27.93
CA PHE A 5 -4.75 -17.95 27.74
C PHE A 5 -4.55 -16.44 27.79
N ILE A 6 -3.76 -15.92 28.73
CA ILE A 6 -3.45 -14.49 28.85
C ILE A 6 -2.70 -14.01 27.60
N PHE A 7 -1.63 -14.69 27.19
CA PHE A 7 -0.86 -14.30 26.00
C PHE A 7 -1.70 -14.37 24.72
N SER A 8 -2.54 -15.41 24.57
CA SER A 8 -3.45 -15.54 23.43
C SER A 8 -4.46 -14.40 23.38
N THR A 9 -5.02 -14.01 24.53
CA THR A 9 -5.96 -12.90 24.64
C THR A 9 -5.30 -11.56 24.27
N ILE A 10 -4.10 -11.30 24.79
CA ILE A 10 -3.33 -10.09 24.45
C ILE A 10 -3.03 -10.03 22.95
N PHE A 11 -2.58 -11.15 22.37
CA PHE A 11 -2.29 -11.24 20.94
C PHE A 11 -3.54 -10.98 20.09
N LEU A 12 -4.68 -11.54 20.48
CA LEU A 12 -5.95 -11.35 19.79
C LEU A 12 -6.43 -9.90 19.85
N ILE A 13 -6.36 -9.25 21.02
CA ILE A 13 -6.69 -7.82 21.17
C ILE A 13 -5.77 -6.98 20.29
N TRP A 14 -4.47 -7.27 20.28
CA TRP A 14 -3.50 -6.54 19.46
C TRP A 14 -3.81 -6.65 17.96
N GLY A 15 -4.12 -7.86 17.47
CA GLY A 15 -4.51 -8.08 16.09
C GLY A 15 -5.81 -7.36 15.70
N ILE A 16 -6.80 -7.30 16.61
CA ILE A 16 -8.03 -6.53 16.39
C ILE A 16 -7.73 -5.04 16.23
N ILE A 17 -6.90 -4.47 17.11
CA ILE A 17 -6.51 -3.06 17.05
C ILE A 17 -5.75 -2.76 15.74
N GLU A 18 -4.83 -3.62 15.33
CA GLU A 18 -4.11 -3.49 14.07
C GLU A 18 -5.08 -3.47 12.88
N GLN A 19 -6.02 -4.41 12.83
CA GLN A 19 -7.01 -4.51 11.76
C GLN A 19 -7.90 -3.27 11.67
N ILE A 20 -8.42 -2.80 12.81
CA ILE A 20 -9.24 -1.57 12.86
C ILE A 20 -8.44 -0.38 12.33
N ASN A 21 -7.19 -0.21 12.78
CA ASN A 21 -6.33 0.89 12.34
C ASN A 21 -5.98 0.79 10.86
N HIS A 22 -5.74 -0.42 10.34
CA HIS A 22 -5.51 -0.62 8.92
C HIS A 22 -6.76 -0.27 8.10
N GLN A 23 -7.94 -0.73 8.52
CA GLN A 23 -9.18 -0.46 7.81
C GLN A 23 -9.50 1.03 7.79
N LYS A 24 -9.23 1.76 8.88
CA LYS A 24 -9.33 3.23 8.90
C LYS A 24 -8.43 3.88 7.84
N ARG A 25 -7.17 3.43 7.70
CA ARG A 25 -6.25 3.93 6.67
C ARG A 25 -6.78 3.63 5.25
N VAL A 26 -7.24 2.42 5.01
CA VAL A 26 -7.80 2.02 3.72
C VAL A 26 -9.01 2.88 3.36
N ASN A 27 -9.91 3.12 4.32
CA ASN A 27 -11.11 3.92 4.12
C ASN A 27 -10.83 5.41 3.94
N SER A 28 -9.70 5.92 4.47
CA SER A 28 -9.28 7.31 4.27
C SER A 28 -8.69 7.63 2.90
N ILE A 29 -8.48 6.61 2.05
CA ILE A 29 -8.04 6.78 0.65
C ILE A 29 -9.25 6.51 -0.26
N PRO A 30 -10.03 7.56 -0.61
CA PRO A 30 -11.31 7.38 -1.31
C PRO A 30 -11.10 6.92 -2.75
N ILE A 31 -10.07 7.42 -3.42
CA ILE A 31 -9.76 7.09 -4.81
C ILE A 31 -8.64 6.05 -4.83
N ARG A 32 -8.93 4.89 -5.40
CA ARG A 32 -7.99 3.76 -5.53
C ARG A 32 -8.10 3.16 -6.92
N ILE A 33 -7.01 3.19 -7.70
CA ILE A 33 -6.99 2.75 -9.09
C ILE A 33 -6.24 1.42 -9.20
N HIS A 34 -6.98 0.35 -9.47
CA HIS A 34 -6.38 -0.96 -9.71
C HIS A 34 -6.18 -1.20 -11.21
N VAL A 35 -4.93 -1.22 -11.65
CA VAL A 35 -4.57 -1.57 -13.03
C VAL A 35 -4.34 -3.08 -13.14
N ASN A 36 -5.24 -3.77 -13.85
CA ASN A 36 -5.15 -5.21 -14.11
C ASN A 36 -4.95 -5.49 -15.61
N GLY A 37 -4.52 -6.70 -15.97
CA GLY A 37 -4.28 -7.14 -17.34
C GLY A 37 -3.12 -8.13 -17.48
N THR A 38 -2.89 -8.67 -18.67
CA THR A 38 -1.79 -9.63 -18.94
C THR A 38 -0.46 -8.92 -19.19
N ARG A 39 -0.46 -7.89 -20.03
CA ARG A 39 0.74 -7.10 -20.43
C ARG A 39 0.54 -5.62 -20.13
N GLY A 40 1.64 -4.86 -20.09
CA GLY A 40 1.60 -3.39 -20.01
C GLY A 40 1.24 -2.78 -18.66
N LYS A 41 0.72 -3.55 -17.67
CA LYS A 41 0.29 -3.05 -16.35
C LYS A 41 1.21 -2.00 -15.73
N SER A 42 2.51 -2.31 -15.56
CA SER A 42 3.46 -1.38 -14.94
C SER A 42 3.65 -0.08 -15.73
N THR A 43 3.61 -0.14 -17.06
CA THR A 43 3.70 1.04 -17.93
C THR A 43 2.42 1.86 -17.84
N THR A 44 1.26 1.21 -17.90
CA THR A 44 -0.05 1.85 -17.75
C THR A 44 -0.19 2.53 -16.39
N THR A 45 0.23 1.87 -15.30
CA THR A 45 0.24 2.47 -13.95
C THR A 45 1.10 3.73 -13.90
N ARG A 46 2.29 3.73 -14.52
CA ARG A 46 3.16 4.92 -14.59
C ARG A 46 2.49 6.08 -15.33
N LEU A 47 1.88 5.80 -16.47
CA LEU A 47 1.22 6.81 -17.29
C LEU A 47 0.01 7.41 -16.56
N ILE A 48 -0.82 6.57 -15.92
CA ILE A 48 -1.95 7.04 -15.10
C ILE A 48 -1.46 7.91 -13.95
N ALA A 49 -0.44 7.46 -13.21
CA ALA A 49 0.10 8.21 -12.08
C ALA A 49 0.71 9.55 -12.53
N ALA A 50 1.46 9.57 -13.64
CA ALA A 50 2.02 10.79 -14.20
C ALA A 50 0.93 11.77 -14.66
N GLY A 51 -0.09 11.30 -15.39
CA GLY A 51 -1.19 12.15 -15.85
C GLY A 51 -2.01 12.74 -14.70
N LEU A 52 -2.28 11.96 -13.65
CA LEU A 52 -2.96 12.45 -12.45
C LEU A 52 -2.12 13.47 -11.68
N ARG A 53 -0.80 13.25 -11.56
CA ARG A 53 0.10 14.24 -10.96
C ARG A 53 0.14 15.55 -11.74
N GLU A 54 0.20 15.48 -13.06
CA GLU A 54 0.14 16.66 -13.94
C GLU A 54 -1.18 17.42 -13.77
N ALA A 55 -2.28 16.70 -13.53
CA ALA A 55 -3.58 17.29 -13.19
C ALA A 55 -3.67 17.84 -11.75
N GLY A 56 -2.57 17.87 -11.00
CA GLY A 56 -2.50 18.43 -9.65
C GLY A 56 -2.88 17.48 -8.52
N PHE A 57 -3.08 16.18 -8.80
CA PHE A 57 -3.38 15.20 -7.77
C PHE A 57 -2.10 14.68 -7.11
N LYS A 58 -2.16 14.53 -5.79
CA LYS A 58 -1.20 13.76 -5.01
C LYS A 58 -1.42 12.28 -5.27
N VAL A 59 -0.46 11.60 -5.89
CA VAL A 59 -0.59 10.17 -6.26
C VAL A 59 0.62 9.38 -5.80
N LEU A 60 0.34 8.34 -5.02
CA LEU A 60 1.29 7.28 -4.70
C LEU A 60 0.95 6.06 -5.56
N ALA A 61 1.88 5.58 -6.39
CA ALA A 61 1.63 4.41 -7.23
C ALA A 61 2.57 3.26 -6.88
N LYS A 62 2.11 2.02 -7.09
CA LYS A 62 2.96 0.83 -6.98
C LYS A 62 2.97 0.01 -8.27
N THR A 63 4.13 -0.54 -8.61
CA THR A 63 4.25 -1.54 -9.69
C THR A 63 4.79 -2.85 -9.13
N THR A 64 4.31 -3.97 -9.65
CA THR A 64 4.59 -5.33 -9.16
C THR A 64 5.32 -6.20 -10.19
N GLY A 65 5.84 -5.61 -11.27
CA GLY A 65 6.60 -6.32 -12.30
C GLY A 65 7.92 -6.91 -11.80
N THR A 66 8.82 -7.24 -12.73
CA THR A 66 10.13 -7.87 -12.44
C THR A 66 10.89 -7.20 -11.29
N LEU A 67 10.84 -5.86 -11.26
CA LEU A 67 11.35 -5.05 -10.16
C LEU A 67 10.19 -4.23 -9.60
N PRO A 68 9.73 -4.50 -8.37
CA PRO A 68 8.65 -3.74 -7.77
C PRO A 68 9.16 -2.34 -7.40
N ARG A 69 8.33 -1.35 -7.64
CA ARG A 69 8.64 0.06 -7.38
C ARG A 69 7.46 0.73 -6.70
N ILE A 70 7.77 1.61 -5.76
CA ILE A 70 6.84 2.66 -5.31
C ILE A 70 7.24 3.92 -6.06
N ILE A 71 6.24 4.62 -6.58
CA ILE A 71 6.38 5.90 -7.28
C ILE A 71 5.71 6.94 -6.38
N PHE A 72 6.51 7.88 -5.88
CA PHE A 72 6.05 8.94 -4.96
C PHE A 72 5.40 10.11 -5.69
N GLU A 73 4.86 11.06 -4.93
CA GLU A 73 4.19 12.26 -5.43
C GLU A 73 5.10 13.15 -6.29
N ASP A 74 6.40 13.15 -6.02
CA ASP A 74 7.43 13.86 -6.80
C ASP A 74 7.85 13.09 -8.07
N GLY A 75 7.27 11.91 -8.31
CA GLY A 75 7.63 11.02 -9.40
C GLY A 75 8.87 10.16 -9.13
N MET A 76 9.52 10.27 -7.97
CA MET A 76 10.67 9.45 -7.62
C MET A 76 10.26 7.99 -7.50
N GLU A 77 11.00 7.10 -8.17
CA GLU A 77 10.81 5.66 -8.05
C GLU A 77 11.81 5.06 -7.05
N THR A 78 11.30 4.42 -6.01
CA THR A 78 12.13 3.63 -5.08
C THR A 78 11.84 2.13 -5.22
N PRO A 79 12.87 1.28 -5.15
CA PRO A 79 12.68 -0.16 -5.01
C PRO A 79 11.85 -0.51 -3.78
N LEU A 80 10.80 -1.30 -3.97
CA LEU A 80 10.05 -1.85 -2.84
C LEU A 80 10.94 -2.87 -2.11
N LYS A 81 11.51 -2.47 -0.97
CA LYS A 81 12.32 -3.36 -0.14
C LYS A 81 11.44 -4.44 0.47
N ARG A 82 11.66 -5.70 0.05
CA ARG A 82 11.02 -6.88 0.61
C ARG A 82 12.05 -7.84 1.18
N ARG A 83 11.67 -8.52 2.27
CA ARG A 83 12.39 -9.68 2.79
C ARG A 83 11.69 -10.93 2.24
N GLY A 84 12.24 -11.53 1.19
CA GLY A 84 11.70 -12.73 0.57
C GLY A 84 10.72 -12.45 -0.57
N ASN A 85 9.80 -13.39 -0.78
CA ASN A 85 8.81 -13.38 -1.86
C ASN A 85 7.78 -12.26 -1.69
N PRO A 86 7.13 -11.81 -2.80
CA PRO A 86 6.01 -10.86 -2.72
C PRO A 86 4.96 -11.29 -1.70
N ASN A 87 4.60 -10.37 -0.80
CA ASN A 87 3.63 -10.63 0.25
C ASN A 87 2.60 -9.50 0.34
N ILE A 88 1.33 -9.84 0.56
CA ILE A 88 0.25 -8.87 0.75
C ILE A 88 0.50 -7.92 1.93
N ILE A 89 1.29 -8.33 2.93
CA ILE A 89 1.71 -7.52 4.08
C ILE A 89 2.44 -6.23 3.64
N GLU A 90 3.05 -6.22 2.45
CA GLU A 90 3.64 -5.01 1.85
C GLU A 90 2.61 -3.88 1.71
N GLN A 91 1.34 -4.21 1.46
CA GLN A 91 0.25 -3.23 1.35
C GLN A 91 0.05 -2.46 2.64
N LEU A 92 0.20 -3.08 3.82
CA LEU A 92 0.00 -2.40 5.10
C LEU A 92 0.87 -1.14 5.22
N LYS A 93 2.13 -1.24 4.77
CA LYS A 93 3.08 -0.11 4.78
C LYS A 93 2.75 0.92 3.72
N ILE A 94 2.38 0.48 2.51
CA ILE A 94 2.05 1.37 1.39
C ILE A 94 0.81 2.22 1.73
N PHE A 95 -0.24 1.61 2.27
CA PHE A 95 -1.43 2.34 2.74
C PHE A 95 -1.11 3.30 3.89
N LYS A 96 -0.14 2.97 4.74
CA LYS A 96 0.33 3.89 5.79
C LYS A 96 1.03 5.11 5.18
N GLU A 97 1.85 4.92 4.16
CA GLU A 97 2.54 6.02 3.47
C GLU A 97 1.56 6.90 2.71
N ALA A 98 0.64 6.31 1.94
CA ALA A 98 -0.37 7.05 1.18
C ALA A 98 -1.24 7.95 2.08
N VAL A 99 -1.65 7.47 3.25
CA VAL A 99 -2.40 8.29 4.22
C VAL A 99 -1.54 9.41 4.81
N LYS A 100 -0.25 9.14 5.06
CA LYS A 100 0.69 10.15 5.59
C LYS A 100 0.91 11.28 4.59
N GLU A 101 1.02 10.96 3.30
CA GLU A 101 1.24 11.94 2.22
C GLU A 101 -0.06 12.60 1.72
N ARG A 102 -1.22 12.04 2.13
CA ARG A 102 -2.57 12.41 1.67
C ARG A 102 -2.75 12.20 0.17
N SER A 103 -2.26 11.06 -0.31
CA SER A 103 -2.25 10.71 -1.73
C SER A 103 -3.38 9.74 -2.09
N ILE A 104 -3.80 9.83 -3.35
CA ILE A 104 -4.55 8.80 -4.06
C ILE A 104 -3.62 7.60 -4.31
N PHE A 105 -4.19 6.39 -4.41
CA PHE A 105 -3.43 5.15 -4.57
C PHE A 105 -3.75 4.37 -5.85
#